data_AF-A0A2S8ZGQ8-F1
#
_entry.id   AF-A0A2S8ZGQ8-F1
#
_cell.length_a   1.000
_cell.length_b   1.000
_cell.length_c   1.000
_cell.angle_alpha   90.00
_cell.angle_beta   90.00
_cell.angle_gamma   90.00
#
_symmetry.space_group_name_H-M   'P 1'
#
loop_
_entity.id
_entity.type
_entity.pdbx_description
1 polymer ?
#
loop_
_entity_poly.entity_id
_entity_poly.type
_entity_poly.pdbx_seq_one_letter_code
_entity_poly.pdbx_strand_id
1 'polypeptide(L)'
;MIVKYVVRKQQHDDWMVMCGYDYKEILSSELEESKKQGWEFVRKRIFLITDFCDFYSTSNRSDRLAIISISVGILASLISFIGLFI
;
A
#
# COMPACT_ATOMS: atom_id res chain seq x y z
N MET A 1 1.73 -8.17 9.80
CA MET A 1 1.71 -7.16 8.72
C MET A 1 2.08 -7.86 7.41
N ILE A 2 1.11 -8.06 6.51
CA ILE A 2 1.38 -8.76 5.24
C ILE A 2 1.96 -7.73 4.26
N VAL A 3 3.22 -7.94 3.91
CA VAL A 3 3.93 -7.14 2.91
C VAL A 3 3.88 -7.90 1.60
N LYS A 4 3.24 -7.29 0.59
CA LYS A 4 3.25 -7.77 -0.79
C LYS A 4 4.16 -6.88 -1.63
N TYR A 5 4.72 -7.44 -2.67
CA TYR A 5 5.58 -6.76 -3.64
C TYR A 5 4.85 -6.78 -4.97
N VAL A 6 4.76 -5.63 -5.62
CA VAL A 6 4.24 -5.53 -6.98
C VAL A 6 5.43 -5.64 -7.90
N VAL A 7 5.40 -6.63 -8.77
CA VAL A 7 6.36 -6.82 -9.85
C VAL A 7 5.67 -6.60 -11.19
N ARG A 8 6.44 -6.22 -12.21
CA ARG A 8 5.99 -6.08 -13.58
C ARG A 8 6.85 -6.89 -14.53
N LYS A 9 6.29 -7.33 -15.65
CA LYS A 9 7.04 -7.94 -16.74
C LYS A 9 6.55 -7.38 -18.05
N GLN A 10 7.45 -7.15 -18.99
CA GLN A 10 7.07 -6.69 -20.32
C GLN A 10 6.25 -7.78 -21.01
N GLN A 11 5.12 -7.39 -21.58
CA GLN A 11 4.32 -8.31 -22.38
C GLN A 11 5.14 -8.73 -23.59
N HIS A 12 5.24 -10.03 -23.81
CA HIS A 12 5.96 -10.59 -24.95
C HIS A 12 5.04 -11.53 -25.69
N ASP A 13 4.92 -11.32 -27.00
CA ASP A 13 4.32 -12.26 -27.93
C ASP A 13 5.28 -12.41 -29.11
N ASP A 14 5.46 -13.64 -29.61
CA ASP A 14 6.53 -13.96 -30.57
C ASP A 14 6.30 -13.31 -31.95
N TRP A 15 5.05 -12.92 -32.24
CA TRP A 15 4.63 -12.38 -33.54
C TRP A 15 4.23 -10.89 -33.47
N MET A 16 4.15 -10.28 -32.29
CA MET A 16 3.74 -8.88 -32.13
C MET A 16 4.45 -8.18 -30.97
N VAL A 17 4.91 -6.95 -31.23
CA VAL A 17 5.38 -6.05 -30.15
C VAL A 17 4.17 -5.59 -29.35
N MET A 18 4.01 -6.15 -28.15
CA MET A 18 2.96 -5.78 -27.22
C MET A 18 3.38 -4.51 -26.46
N CYS A 19 2.56 -3.46 -26.54
CA CYS A 19 2.72 -2.28 -25.72
C CYS A 19 2.02 -2.50 -24.37
N GLY A 20 2.81 -2.72 -23.32
CA GLY A 20 2.24 -2.88 -21.98
C GLY A 20 3.15 -3.67 -21.06
N TYR A 21 2.77 -3.65 -19.77
CA TYR A 21 3.39 -4.48 -18.75
C TYR A 21 2.31 -5.30 -18.06
N ASP A 22 2.61 -6.57 -17.83
CA ASP A 22 1.84 -7.39 -16.89
C ASP A 22 2.28 -7.06 -15.47
N TYR A 23 1.31 -6.95 -14.57
CA TYR A 23 1.55 -6.66 -13.16
C TYR A 23 1.10 -7.85 -12.31
N LYS A 24 1.92 -8.23 -11.33
CA LYS A 24 1.60 -9.30 -10.38
C LYS A 24 1.96 -8.88 -8.96
N GLU A 25 1.11 -9.25 -8.00
CA GLU A 25 1.43 -9.16 -6.58
C GLU A 25 2.01 -10.49 -6.10
N ILE A 26 3.15 -10.41 -5.41
CA ILE A 26 3.87 -11.56 -4.88
C ILE A 26 4.29 -11.32 -3.43
N LEU A 27 4.63 -12.38 -2.71
CA LEU A 27 5.19 -12.27 -1.37
C LEU A 27 6.69 -11.93 -1.43
N SER A 28 7.25 -11.45 -0.31
CA SER A 28 8.69 -11.16 -0.21
C SER A 28 9.56 -12.38 -0.52
N SER A 29 9.11 -13.57 -0.14
CA SER A 29 9.81 -14.85 -0.37
C SER A 29 9.92 -15.21 -1.85
N GLU A 30 8.98 -14.74 -2.67
CA GLU A 30 8.89 -15.05 -4.10
C GLU A 30 9.63 -14.01 -4.96
N LEU A 31 10.15 -12.94 -4.34
CA LEU A 31 10.76 -11.81 -5.05
C LEU A 31 12.05 -12.20 -5.77
N GLU A 32 12.92 -12.99 -5.14
CA GLU A 32 14.17 -13.44 -5.77
C GLU A 32 13.91 -14.39 -6.94
N GLU A 33 12.96 -15.30 -6.78
CA GLU A 33 12.58 -16.23 -7.85
C GLU A 33 11.93 -15.49 -9.03
N SER A 34 11.05 -14.52 -8.74
CA SER A 34 10.42 -13.68 -9.76
C SER A 34 11.44 -12.85 -10.55
N LYS A 35 12.48 -12.32 -9.90
CA LYS A 35 13.58 -11.62 -10.58
C LYS A 35 14.33 -12.53 -11.56
N LYS A 36 14.59 -13.79 -11.20
CA LYS A 36 15.22 -14.77 -12.10
C LYS A 36 14.35 -15.08 -13.31
N GLN A 37 13.02 -15.00 -13.17
CA GLN A 37 12.05 -15.19 -14.26
C GLN A 37 11.84 -13.94 -15.14
N GLY A 38 12.63 -12.88 -14.93
CA GLY A 38 12.57 -11.63 -15.69
C GLY A 38 11.47 -10.67 -15.26
N TRP A 39 10.95 -10.80 -14.04
CA TRP A 39 10.05 -9.80 -13.45
C TRP A 39 10.86 -8.68 -12.79
N GLU A 40 10.47 -7.44 -13.05
CA GLU A 40 11.03 -6.24 -12.44
C GLU A 40 10.24 -5.83 -11.20
N PHE A 41 10.94 -5.38 -10.15
CA PHE A 41 10.28 -4.81 -8.98
C PHE A 41 9.75 -3.40 -9.27
N VAL A 42 8.50 -3.12 -8.86
CA VAL A 42 7.87 -1.80 -8.98
C VAL A 42 7.72 -1.11 -7.63
N ARG A 43 6.98 -1.73 -6.70
CA ARG A 43 6.67 -1.12 -5.39
C ARG A 43 6.32 -2.14 -4.33
N LYS A 44 6.47 -1.75 -3.07
CA LYS A 44 6.04 -2.51 -1.89
C LYS A 44 4.60 -2.09 -1.54
N ARG A 45 3.69 -3.05 -1.41
CA ARG A 45 2.31 -2.88 -0.89
C ARG A 45 2.25 -3.41 0.53
N ILE A 46 1.90 -2.55 1.48
CA ILE A 46 1.70 -2.93 2.88
C ILE A 46 0.21 -2.89 3.14
N PHE A 47 -0.44 -4.06 3.18
CA PHE A 47 -1.90 -4.22 3.11
C PHE A 47 -2.65 -3.19 3.98
N LEU A 48 -2.30 -3.06 5.26
CA LEU A 48 -2.98 -2.13 6.18
C LEU A 48 -2.78 -0.64 5.85
N ILE A 49 -1.60 -0.24 5.37
CA ILE A 49 -1.29 1.17 5.11
C ILE A 49 -1.86 1.56 3.74
N THR A 50 -1.67 0.72 2.72
CA THR A 50 -2.18 1.01 1.38
C THR A 50 -3.70 0.96 1.33
N ASP A 51 -4.37 0.04 2.06
CA ASP A 51 -5.83 0.00 2.09
C ASP A 51 -6.40 1.20 2.85
N PHE A 52 -5.75 1.65 3.93
CA PHE A 52 -6.17 2.85 4.65
C PHE A 52 -5.96 4.13 3.81
N CYS A 53 -4.84 4.24 3.10
CA CYS A 53 -4.59 5.35 2.19
C CYS A 53 -5.55 5.35 0.99
N ASP A 54 -5.79 4.18 0.39
CA ASP A 54 -6.74 4.03 -0.72
C ASP A 54 -8.17 4.35 -0.22
N PHE A 55 -8.56 3.88 0.97
CA PHE A 55 -9.82 4.24 1.63
C PHE A 55 -9.93 5.74 1.90
N TYR A 56 -8.89 6.39 2.44
CA TYR A 56 -8.89 7.83 2.67
C TYR A 56 -9.02 8.62 1.35
N SER A 57 -8.32 8.17 0.29
CA SER A 57 -8.36 8.81 -1.03
C SER A 57 -9.71 8.67 -1.73
N THR A 58 -10.44 7.59 -1.48
CA THR A 58 -11.76 7.30 -2.07
C THR A 58 -12.94 7.68 -1.18
N SER A 59 -12.69 7.96 0.10
CA SER A 59 -13.70 8.34 1.09
C SER A 59 -14.31 9.71 0.81
N ASN A 60 -15.62 9.81 1.08
CA ASN A 60 -16.38 11.04 1.00
C ASN A 60 -15.91 12.07 2.04
N ARG A 61 -16.17 13.36 1.79
CA ARG A 61 -15.76 14.45 2.68
C ARG A 61 -16.21 14.27 4.13
N SER A 62 -17.35 13.60 4.34
CA SER A 62 -17.89 13.27 5.68
C SER A 62 -17.03 12.25 6.43
N ASP A 63 -16.65 11.14 5.80
CA ASP A 63 -15.85 10.12 6.51
C ASP A 63 -14.41 10.60 6.73
N ARG A 64 -13.87 11.42 5.83
CA ARG A 64 -12.59 12.12 6.09
C ARG A 64 -12.66 13.01 7.34
N LEU A 65 -13.74 13.76 7.52
CA LEU A 65 -13.93 14.58 8.72
C LEU A 65 -14.05 13.73 9.99
N ALA A 66 -14.75 12.59 9.93
CA ALA A 66 -14.86 11.66 11.05
C ALA A 66 -13.51 11.04 11.45
N ILE A 67 -12.69 10.64 10.48
CA ILE A 67 -11.34 10.11 10.72
C ILE A 67 -10.47 11.18 11.40
N ILE A 68 -10.53 12.42 10.92
CA ILE A 68 -9.77 13.54 11.50
C ILE A 68 -10.26 13.81 12.93
N SER A 69 -11.57 13.85 13.17
CA SER A 69 -12.11 14.12 14.52
C SER A 69 -11.72 13.04 15.53
N ILE A 70 -11.75 11.77 15.12
CA ILE A 70 -11.31 10.65 15.98
C ILE A 70 -9.81 10.78 16.26
N SER A 71 -9.01 11.08 15.23
CA SER A 71 -7.55 11.22 15.36
C SER A 71 -7.17 12.35 16.31
N VAL A 72 -7.81 13.52 16.17
CA VAL A 72 -7.60 14.69 17.04
C VAL A 72 -8.05 14.41 18.47
N GLY A 73 -9.18 13.71 18.66
CA GLY A 73 -9.69 13.33 19.98
C GLY A 73 -8.73 12.40 20.73
N ILE A 74 -8.16 11.40 20.05
CA ILE A 74 -7.16 10.49 20.62
C ILE A 74 -5.90 11.28 21.01
N LEU A 75 -5.44 12.20 20.15
CA LEU A 75 -4.26 13.02 20.42
C LEU A 75 -4.46 13.91 21.65
N ALA A 76 -5.62 14.56 21.74
CA ALA A 76 -5.98 15.40 22.89
C ALA A 76 -6.03 14.56 24.18
N SER A 77 -6.62 13.36 24.13
CA SER A 77 -6.67 12.45 25.29
C SER A 77 -5.28 12.02 25.74
N LEU A 78 -4.36 11.74 24.82
CA LEU A 78 -2.98 11.36 25.14
C LEU A 78 -2.23 12.53 25.79
N ILE A 79 -2.38 13.75 25.27
CA ILE A 79 -1.78 14.96 25.84
C ILE A 79 -2.32 15.20 27.26
N SER A 80 -3.62 15.10 27.46
CA SER A 80 -4.22 15.23 28.80
C SER A 80 -3.73 14.16 29.76
N PHE A 81 -3.53 12.92 29.30
CA PHE A 81 -2.99 11.85 30.14
C PHE A 81 -1.54 12.13 30.54
N ILE A 82 -0.68 12.53 29.60
CA ILE A 82 0.73 12.88 29.89
C ILE A 82 0.83 14.09 30.81
N GLY A 83 0.00 15.12 30.60
CA GLY A 83 -0.05 16.30 31.47
C GLY A 83 -0.63 16.05 32.86
N LEU A 84 -1.32 14.92 33.07
CA LEU A 84 -1.80 14.47 34.39
C LEU A 84 -0.72 13.76 35.22
N PHE A 85 0.35 13.30 34.56
CA PHE A 85 1.48 12.60 35.19
C PHE A 85 2.71 13.51 35.45
N ILE A 86 2.64 14.78 35.02
CA ILE A 86 3.63 15.85 35.32
C ILE A 86 3.09 16.71 36.46
#